data_AF-A0AAV1J9K3-F1
#
_entry.id   AF-A0AAV1J9K3-F1
#
_cell.length_a   1.000
_cell.length_b   1.000
_cell.length_c   1.000
_cell.angle_alpha   90.00
_cell.angle_beta   90.00
_cell.angle_gamma   90.00
#
_symmetry.space_group_name_H-M   'P 1'
#
loop_
_entity.id
_entity.type
_entity.pdbx_description
1 polymer ?
#
loop_
_entity_poly.entity_id
_entity_poly.type
_entity_poly.pdbx_seq_one_letter_code
_entity_poly.pdbx_strand_id
1 'polypeptide(L)'
;MGTNGNGRRGGAKLHMEEGDCNNDMESPELDFVYDDCDTQANEIAELYSYTEHPEFQLNVKAFEEIMEEFNFPPSWQRLTESQRRTIIMKLLEYLDLAVNDIRMRAARCILYLAQGCWAEMQSDAEQAHWARLNIFNLYEMGVFSAFVELLNLEIVRSSTSTVASRKLAESLADSTHLRVILSVLYLITEHMRTESYNENSEYQHLVQLFKEELGTPYGEELLPVQLLNMVTHICAGTASHFPMKKVLLLLWKILLVYLGGIKELKDRKMKLREKYGLAPIAEDTLEVVKGMRASSPPPSAVDMIENQNPSQRKIKDVDRAMRRQTFMKQTSLDESDEQIYVDKEETKLKPKLSILHVLQAI
;
A
#
# COMPACT_ATOMS: atom_id res chain seq x y z
N MET A 1 -1.17 -73.91 40.48
CA MET A 1 -1.69 -75.13 39.80
C MET A 1 -3.01 -74.72 39.16
N GLY A 2 -3.07 -74.41 37.87
CA GLY A 2 -3.09 -75.35 36.74
C GLY A 2 -4.57 -75.65 36.41
N THR A 3 -5.11 -75.63 35.19
CA THR A 3 -4.60 -75.52 33.83
C THR A 3 -5.81 -75.48 32.87
N ASN A 4 -5.65 -74.83 31.70
CA ASN A 4 -6.23 -75.11 30.36
C ASN A 4 -7.77 -75.10 30.17
N GLY A 5 -8.34 -74.67 29.03
CA GLY A 5 -7.79 -74.26 27.73
C GLY A 5 -8.79 -74.60 26.59
N ASN A 6 -8.72 -73.82 25.49
CA ASN A 6 -9.33 -73.94 24.15
C ASN A 6 -10.83 -73.55 23.96
N GLY A 7 -11.23 -72.83 22.89
CA GLY A 7 -10.50 -72.42 21.68
C GLY A 7 -11.30 -71.45 20.77
N ARG A 8 -10.54 -70.79 19.87
CA ARG A 8 -10.88 -69.74 18.90
C ARG A 8 -11.85 -70.14 17.78
N ARG A 9 -12.55 -69.13 17.20
CA ARG A 9 -12.64 -68.69 15.77
C ARG A 9 -13.96 -67.93 15.59
N GLY A 10 -14.10 -66.78 14.93
CA GLY A 10 -13.21 -65.90 14.19
C GLY A 10 -14.11 -64.75 13.67
N GLY A 11 -13.67 -63.51 13.83
CA GLY A 11 -14.33 -62.32 13.29
C GLY A 11 -13.26 -61.29 13.05
N ALA A 12 -12.97 -61.02 11.79
CA ALA A 12 -11.84 -60.22 11.35
C ALA A 12 -11.85 -58.83 12.02
N LYS A 13 -10.75 -58.48 12.68
CA LYS A 13 -10.40 -57.06 12.88
C LYS A 13 -10.18 -56.49 11.49
N LEU A 14 -11.11 -55.67 11.02
CA LEU A 14 -10.83 -54.74 9.95
C LEU A 14 -9.73 -53.82 10.46
N HIS A 15 -8.51 -54.09 10.00
CA HIS A 15 -7.44 -53.11 9.99
C HIS A 15 -7.97 -51.98 9.12
N MET A 16 -8.48 -50.93 9.76
CA MET A 16 -8.63 -49.66 9.08
C MET A 16 -7.19 -49.19 8.94
N GLU A 17 -6.61 -49.47 7.78
CA GLU A 17 -5.37 -48.83 7.36
C GLU A 17 -5.61 -47.34 7.56
N GLU A 18 -4.91 -46.75 8.53
CA GLU A 18 -4.53 -45.35 8.46
C GLU A 18 -3.87 -45.23 7.10
N GLY A 19 -4.66 -44.82 6.11
CA GLY A 19 -4.13 -44.39 4.85
C GLY A 19 -3.24 -43.23 5.21
N ASP A 20 -1.95 -43.53 5.29
CA ASP A 20 -0.87 -42.57 5.21
C ASP A 20 -1.15 -41.80 3.92
N CYS A 21 -1.95 -40.74 4.04
CA CYS A 21 -1.87 -39.65 3.11
C CYS A 21 -0.52 -39.04 3.42
N ASN A 22 0.52 -39.66 2.86
CA ASN A 22 1.81 -39.05 2.62
C ASN A 22 1.47 -37.67 2.08
N ASN A 23 1.59 -36.68 2.94
CA ASN A 23 1.49 -35.28 2.56
C ASN A 23 2.82 -34.96 1.88
N ASP A 24 3.10 -35.65 0.77
CA ASP A 24 4.29 -35.53 -0.10
C ASP A 24 4.20 -34.25 -0.94
N MET A 25 3.63 -33.21 -0.34
CA MET A 25 3.76 -31.84 -0.78
C MET A 25 4.21 -31.09 0.47
N GLU A 26 5.49 -31.24 0.78
CA GLU A 26 6.29 -30.33 1.61
C GLU A 26 6.25 -28.96 0.89
N SER A 27 5.06 -28.34 0.92
CA SER A 27 4.86 -26.97 0.51
C SER A 27 5.68 -26.20 1.53
N PRO A 28 6.64 -25.37 1.09
CA PRO A 28 7.51 -24.67 2.01
C PRO A 28 6.65 -23.98 3.06
N GLU A 29 6.97 -24.22 4.34
CA GLU A 29 6.28 -23.54 5.43
C GLU A 29 6.46 -22.04 5.20
N LEU A 30 5.37 -21.37 4.89
CA LEU A 30 5.35 -19.92 4.73
C LEU A 30 5.53 -19.33 6.13
N ASP A 31 6.68 -18.73 6.38
CA ASP A 31 6.91 -17.94 7.58
C ASP A 31 6.28 -16.56 7.37
N PHE A 32 5.19 -16.31 8.08
CA PHE A 32 4.44 -15.06 7.97
C PHE A 32 4.91 -14.09 9.05
N VAL A 33 5.31 -12.89 8.63
CA VAL A 33 5.58 -11.78 9.54
C VAL A 33 4.26 -11.07 9.84
N TYR A 34 3.78 -11.21 11.08
CA TYR A 34 2.52 -10.60 11.54
C TYR A 34 2.77 -9.26 12.24
N ASP A 35 3.30 -8.29 11.48
CA ASP A 35 3.49 -6.92 11.95
C ASP A 35 2.42 -5.99 11.38
N ASP A 36 2.20 -4.85 12.05
CA ASP A 36 1.24 -3.83 11.61
C ASP A 36 1.64 -3.18 10.26
N CYS A 37 2.92 -3.23 9.90
CA CYS A 37 3.52 -2.63 8.71
C CYS A 37 4.79 -3.39 8.31
N ASP A 38 5.19 -3.24 7.06
CA ASP A 38 6.47 -3.69 6.51
C ASP A 38 7.53 -2.56 6.60
N THR A 39 8.69 -2.80 5.98
CA THR A 39 9.74 -1.81 5.76
C THR A 39 9.22 -0.62 4.95
N GLN A 40 9.73 0.57 5.24
CA GLN A 40 9.30 1.81 4.58
C GLN A 40 9.40 1.72 3.04
N ALA A 41 10.38 1.01 2.50
CA ALA A 41 10.52 0.81 1.06
C ALA A 41 9.35 0.01 0.47
N ASN A 42 8.95 -1.09 1.12
CA ASN A 42 7.81 -1.92 0.70
C ASN A 42 6.49 -1.16 0.84
N GLU A 43 6.34 -0.37 1.89
CA GLU A 43 5.16 0.48 2.13
C GLU A 43 5.00 1.58 1.08
N ILE A 44 6.12 2.15 0.60
CA ILE A 44 6.12 3.12 -0.51
C ILE A 44 5.87 2.41 -1.84
N ALA A 45 6.43 1.21 -2.06
CA ALA A 45 6.16 0.42 -3.26
C ALA A 45 4.66 0.06 -3.37
N GLU A 46 4.04 -0.34 -2.26
CA GLU A 46 2.62 -0.66 -2.22
C GLU A 46 1.74 0.57 -2.51
N LEU A 47 2.18 1.79 -2.23
CA LEU A 47 1.40 2.99 -2.52
C LEU A 47 1.04 3.11 -4.01
N TYR A 48 1.95 2.72 -4.91
CA TYR A 48 1.81 2.91 -6.35
C TYR A 48 1.35 1.62 -7.05
N SER A 49 0.86 1.79 -8.28
CA SER A 49 0.57 0.70 -9.21
C SER A 49 1.35 0.91 -10.50
N TYR A 50 1.65 -0.16 -11.24
CA TYR A 50 2.38 -0.06 -12.52
C TYR A 50 1.70 0.87 -13.53
N THR A 51 0.36 0.95 -13.49
CA THR A 51 -0.41 1.85 -14.37
C THR A 51 -0.14 3.34 -14.11
N GLU A 52 0.39 3.69 -12.94
CA GLU A 52 0.73 5.08 -12.57
C GLU A 52 2.15 5.47 -13.01
N HIS A 53 2.93 4.55 -13.59
CA HIS A 53 4.31 4.83 -14.02
C HIS A 53 4.44 6.09 -14.91
N PRO A 54 3.57 6.34 -15.92
CA PRO A 54 3.66 7.55 -16.73
C PRO A 54 3.49 8.84 -15.93
N GLU A 55 2.81 8.79 -14.79
CA GLU A 55 2.55 9.97 -13.96
C GLU A 55 3.81 10.50 -13.26
N PHE A 56 4.81 9.66 -13.03
CA PHE A 56 6.07 10.08 -12.42
C PHE A 56 6.77 11.13 -13.29
N GLN A 57 6.75 10.96 -14.61
CA GLN A 57 7.33 11.92 -15.54
C GLN A 57 6.53 13.24 -15.57
N LEU A 58 5.21 13.17 -15.39
CA LEU A 58 4.39 14.39 -15.26
C LEU A 58 4.75 15.19 -14.00
N ASN A 59 5.15 14.51 -12.92
CA ASN A 59 5.58 15.18 -11.69
C ASN A 59 6.94 15.87 -11.86
N VAL A 60 7.89 15.23 -12.56
CA VAL A 60 9.19 15.83 -12.92
C VAL A 60 8.97 17.06 -13.81
N LYS A 61 8.16 16.92 -14.86
CA LYS A 61 7.84 18.03 -15.76
C LYS A 61 7.19 19.21 -15.02
N ALA A 62 6.25 18.93 -14.11
CA ALA A 62 5.63 19.98 -13.29
C ALA A 62 6.65 20.72 -12.42
N PHE A 63 7.64 20.02 -11.88
CA PHE A 63 8.75 20.63 -11.15
C PHE A 63 9.61 21.52 -12.04
N GLU A 64 10.01 21.05 -13.21
CA GLU A 64 10.83 21.84 -14.16
C GLU A 64 10.12 23.12 -14.59
N GLU A 65 8.83 23.03 -14.96
CA GLU A 65 8.00 24.17 -15.34
C GLU A 65 7.87 25.19 -14.20
N ILE A 66 7.66 24.73 -12.96
CA ILE A 66 7.55 25.61 -11.79
C ILE A 66 8.90 26.27 -11.47
N MET A 67 10.01 25.56 -11.59
CA MET A 67 11.34 26.13 -11.36
C MET A 67 11.66 27.21 -12.38
N GLU A 68 11.32 26.98 -13.66
CA GLU A 68 11.44 28.00 -14.71
C GLU A 68 10.56 29.22 -14.40
N GLU A 69 9.28 29.01 -14.08
CA GLU A 69 8.32 30.07 -13.75
C GLU A 69 8.75 30.89 -12.53
N PHE A 70 9.33 30.24 -11.52
CA PHE A 70 9.81 30.90 -10.30
C PHE A 70 11.22 31.50 -10.44
N ASN A 71 11.86 31.34 -11.59
CA ASN A 71 13.24 31.76 -11.87
C ASN A 71 14.29 31.10 -10.95
N PHE A 72 14.14 29.79 -10.70
CA PHE A 72 15.11 28.97 -10.00
C PHE A 72 15.73 27.90 -10.92
N PRO A 73 16.97 27.45 -10.67
CA PRO A 73 17.51 26.30 -11.37
C PRO A 73 16.72 25.03 -11.03
N PRO A 74 16.43 24.15 -12.00
CA PRO A 74 15.72 22.87 -11.78
C PRO A 74 16.67 21.83 -11.17
N SER A 75 17.27 22.15 -10.01
CA SER A 75 18.12 21.25 -9.27
C SER A 75 17.90 21.46 -7.77
N TRP A 76 17.05 20.63 -7.19
CA TRP A 76 16.58 20.81 -5.82
C TRP A 76 17.72 20.70 -4.80
N GLN A 77 18.65 19.78 -5.03
CA GLN A 77 19.84 19.60 -4.18
C GLN A 77 20.72 20.86 -4.08
N ARG A 78 20.78 21.69 -5.13
CA ARG A 78 21.66 22.87 -5.19
C ARG A 78 21.07 24.10 -4.52
N LEU A 79 19.78 24.08 -4.21
CA LEU A 79 19.10 25.20 -3.57
C LEU A 79 19.44 25.26 -2.09
N THR A 80 19.57 26.48 -1.57
CA THR A 80 19.65 26.72 -0.13
C THR A 80 18.32 26.43 0.54
N GLU A 81 18.34 26.18 1.85
CA GLU A 81 17.13 25.94 2.64
C GLU A 81 16.11 27.10 2.51
N SER A 82 16.60 28.35 2.55
CA SER A 82 15.76 29.54 2.37
C SER A 82 15.07 29.58 0.99
N GLN A 83 15.79 29.20 -0.07
CA GLN A 83 15.21 29.10 -1.41
C GLN A 83 14.16 27.99 -1.49
N ARG A 84 14.44 26.82 -0.91
CA ARG A 84 13.47 25.71 -0.85
C ARG A 84 12.19 26.12 -0.14
N ARG A 85 12.29 26.77 1.03
CA ARG A 85 11.12 27.29 1.77
C ARG A 85 10.36 28.34 0.97
N THR A 86 11.07 29.24 0.27
CA THR A 86 10.45 30.23 -0.63
C THR A 86 9.64 29.55 -1.74
N ILE A 87 10.17 28.48 -2.33
CA ILE A 87 9.48 27.73 -3.38
C ILE A 87 8.25 27.01 -2.82
N ILE A 88 8.36 26.38 -1.65
CA ILE A 88 7.22 25.71 -0.98
C ILE A 88 6.12 26.73 -0.66
N MET A 89 6.47 27.92 -0.17
CA MET A 89 5.48 28.99 0.07
C MET A 89 4.75 29.40 -1.22
N LYS A 90 5.47 29.60 -2.32
CA LYS A 90 4.84 29.90 -3.62
C LYS A 90 3.98 28.76 -4.16
N LEU A 91 4.40 27.51 -3.92
CA LEU A 91 3.60 26.33 -4.28
C LEU A 91 2.28 26.29 -3.51
N LEU A 92 2.30 26.63 -2.22
CA LEU A 92 1.08 26.75 -1.41
C LEU A 92 0.16 27.84 -1.95
N GLU A 93 0.69 29.00 -2.33
CA GLU A 93 -0.10 30.06 -3.01
C GLU A 93 -0.76 29.54 -4.30
N TYR A 94 -0.09 28.65 -5.04
CA TYR A 94 -0.63 28.05 -6.26
C TYR A 94 -1.71 26.99 -5.97
N LEU A 95 -1.66 26.33 -4.80
CA LEU A 95 -2.71 25.41 -4.38
C LEU A 95 -4.04 26.13 -4.10
N ASP A 96 -3.98 27.39 -3.65
CA ASP A 96 -5.15 28.21 -3.34
C ASP A 96 -5.82 28.83 -4.57
N LEU A 97 -5.19 28.71 -5.76
CA LEU A 97 -5.74 29.29 -6.98
C LEU A 97 -7.00 28.54 -7.45
N ALA A 98 -7.93 29.30 -8.01
CA ALA A 98 -9.18 28.75 -8.56
C ALA A 98 -8.95 27.88 -9.80
N VAL A 99 -7.85 28.11 -10.54
CA VAL A 99 -7.53 27.39 -11.79
C VAL A 99 -7.01 25.99 -11.48
N ASN A 100 -7.78 24.96 -11.86
CA ASN A 100 -7.47 23.56 -11.55
C ASN A 100 -6.08 23.13 -12.10
N ASP A 101 -5.76 23.48 -13.34
CA ASP A 101 -4.47 23.09 -13.97
C ASP A 101 -3.25 23.61 -13.20
N ILE A 102 -3.32 24.85 -12.70
CA ILE A 102 -2.22 25.45 -11.92
C ILE A 102 -2.08 24.74 -10.57
N ARG A 103 -3.21 24.55 -9.88
CA ARG A 103 -3.26 23.85 -8.60
C ARG A 103 -2.73 22.41 -8.72
N MET A 104 -3.12 21.69 -9.76
CA MET A 104 -2.66 20.32 -9.99
C MET A 104 -1.19 20.25 -10.39
N ARG A 105 -0.68 21.23 -11.13
CA ARG A 105 0.77 21.34 -11.40
C ARG A 105 1.56 21.55 -10.11
N ALA A 106 1.10 22.44 -9.23
CA ALA A 106 1.71 22.66 -7.92
C ALA A 106 1.65 21.39 -7.05
N ALA A 107 0.50 20.71 -7.00
CA ALA A 107 0.36 19.46 -6.26
C ALA A 107 1.30 18.35 -6.78
N ARG A 108 1.47 18.23 -8.10
CA ARG A 108 2.41 17.30 -8.73
C ARG A 108 3.87 17.64 -8.43
N CYS A 109 4.23 18.92 -8.43
CA CYS A 109 5.56 19.36 -8.01
C CYS A 109 5.81 19.00 -6.54
N ILE A 110 4.86 19.25 -5.64
CA ILE A 110 4.98 18.85 -4.23
C ILE A 110 5.13 17.33 -4.09
N LEU A 111 4.38 16.55 -4.87
CA LEU A 111 4.52 15.10 -4.88
C LEU A 111 5.93 14.67 -5.34
N TYR A 112 6.50 15.30 -6.36
CA TYR A 112 7.88 15.02 -6.78
C TYR A 112 8.90 15.33 -5.67
N LEU A 113 8.72 16.44 -4.94
CA LEU A 113 9.55 16.79 -3.78
C LEU A 113 9.42 15.73 -2.68
N ALA A 114 8.18 15.33 -2.34
CA ALA A 114 7.88 14.30 -1.36
C ALA A 114 8.48 12.93 -1.72
N GLN A 115 8.59 12.62 -3.02
CA GLN A 115 9.24 11.40 -3.53
C GLN A 115 10.78 11.44 -3.46
N GLY A 116 11.38 12.54 -2.99
CA GLY A 116 12.83 12.69 -2.84
C GLY A 116 13.56 13.09 -4.12
N CYS A 117 12.88 13.77 -5.05
CA CYS A 117 13.47 14.29 -6.29
C CYS A 117 14.25 13.23 -7.09
N TRP A 118 13.71 12.01 -7.17
CA TRP A 118 14.39 10.81 -7.68
C TRP A 118 15.11 10.98 -9.02
N ALA A 119 14.62 11.84 -9.92
CA ALA A 119 15.22 12.03 -11.26
C ALA A 119 16.63 12.64 -11.24
N GLU A 120 17.04 13.33 -10.17
CA GLU A 120 18.40 13.89 -10.02
C GLU A 120 19.31 13.05 -9.09
N MET A 121 18.78 11.99 -8.47
CA MET A 121 19.50 11.16 -7.49
C MET A 121 20.41 10.12 -8.15
N GLN A 122 21.49 9.74 -7.47
CA GLN A 122 22.43 8.71 -7.95
C GLN A 122 22.23 7.35 -7.29
N SER A 123 21.45 7.27 -6.20
CA SER A 123 21.15 6.03 -5.49
C SER A 123 19.84 6.10 -4.71
N ASP A 124 19.24 4.93 -4.44
CA ASP A 124 18.01 4.81 -3.66
C ASP A 124 18.19 5.33 -2.22
N ALA A 125 19.38 5.15 -1.64
CA ALA A 125 19.70 5.67 -0.31
C ALA A 125 19.73 7.21 -0.29
N GLU A 126 20.27 7.83 -1.35
CA GLU A 126 20.27 9.28 -1.51
C GLU A 126 18.84 9.82 -1.70
N GLN A 127 18.03 9.15 -2.53
CA GLN A 127 16.62 9.49 -2.71
C GLN A 127 15.85 9.41 -1.39
N ALA A 128 16.00 8.31 -0.63
CA ALA A 128 15.32 8.13 0.65
C ALA A 128 15.73 9.22 1.66
N HIS A 129 17.01 9.61 1.67
CA HIS A 129 17.50 10.71 2.48
C HIS A 129 16.82 12.05 2.12
N TRP A 130 16.74 12.37 0.83
CA TRP A 130 16.07 13.60 0.37
C TRP A 130 14.56 13.57 0.58
N ALA A 131 13.90 12.43 0.38
CA ALA A 131 12.48 12.27 0.67
C ALA A 131 12.18 12.59 2.14
N ARG A 132 12.97 12.02 3.07
CA ARG A 132 12.88 12.31 4.50
C ARG A 132 13.01 13.82 4.78
N LEU A 133 14.08 14.46 4.30
CA LEU A 133 14.31 15.90 4.52
C LEU A 133 13.18 16.76 3.94
N ASN A 134 12.74 16.45 2.72
CA ASN A 134 11.70 17.20 2.04
C ASN A 134 10.37 17.08 2.78
N ILE A 135 9.99 15.89 3.24
CA ILE A 135 8.72 15.64 3.94
C ILE A 135 8.61 16.46 5.21
N PHE A 136 9.67 16.51 6.03
CA PHE A 136 9.64 17.29 7.26
C PHE A 136 9.59 18.80 6.98
N ASN A 137 10.30 19.29 5.97
CA ASN A 137 10.23 20.70 5.56
C ASN A 137 8.83 21.04 4.99
N LEU A 138 8.25 20.17 4.16
CA LEU A 138 6.89 20.33 3.64
C LEU A 138 5.87 20.39 4.80
N TYR A 139 5.99 19.47 5.76
CA TYR A 139 5.13 19.44 6.94
C TYR A 139 5.25 20.72 7.78
N GLU A 140 6.47 21.16 8.11
CA GLU A 140 6.72 22.42 8.83
C GLU A 140 6.13 23.65 8.13
N MET A 141 6.04 23.61 6.80
CA MET A 141 5.46 24.69 5.99
C MET A 141 3.94 24.60 5.86
N GLY A 142 3.27 23.64 6.52
CA GLY A 142 1.81 23.51 6.52
C GLY A 142 1.24 22.79 5.30
N VAL A 143 2.07 22.08 4.54
CA VAL A 143 1.62 21.35 3.33
C VAL A 143 0.61 20.26 3.66
N PHE A 144 0.74 19.59 4.81
CA PHE A 144 -0.22 18.55 5.20
C PHE A 144 -1.64 19.12 5.30
N SER A 145 -1.81 20.20 6.07
CA SER A 145 -3.09 20.88 6.25
C SER A 145 -3.68 21.35 4.90
N ALA A 146 -2.87 22.01 4.07
CA ALA A 146 -3.29 22.44 2.74
C ALA A 146 -3.77 21.27 1.85
N PHE A 147 -3.13 20.10 1.94
CA PHE A 147 -3.54 18.91 1.20
C PHE A 147 -4.82 18.26 1.74
N VAL A 148 -5.10 18.36 3.04
CA VAL A 148 -6.39 17.92 3.61
C VAL A 148 -7.52 18.82 3.13
N GLU A 149 -7.32 20.14 3.12
CA GLU A 149 -8.30 21.08 2.55
C GLU A 149 -8.52 20.83 1.05
N LEU A 150 -7.45 20.57 0.30
CA LEU A 150 -7.51 20.21 -1.11
C LEU A 150 -8.25 18.89 -1.35
N LEU A 151 -8.07 17.89 -0.49
CA LEU A 151 -8.84 16.64 -0.53
C LEU A 151 -10.33 16.92 -0.36
N ASN A 152 -10.71 17.76 0.60
CA ASN A 152 -12.11 18.11 0.84
C ASN A 152 -12.73 18.82 -0.36
N LEU A 153 -11.99 19.74 -0.99
CA LEU A 153 -12.42 20.40 -2.21
C LEU A 153 -12.68 19.39 -3.35
N GLU A 154 -11.81 18.39 -3.51
CA GLU A 154 -11.94 17.40 -4.59
C GLU A 154 -13.07 16.40 -4.31
N ILE A 155 -13.28 15.97 -3.05
CA ILE A 155 -14.41 15.11 -2.67
C ILE A 155 -15.76 15.79 -2.98
N VAL A 156 -15.89 17.08 -2.66
CA VAL A 156 -17.11 17.86 -2.97
C VAL A 156 -17.30 17.99 -4.49
N ARG A 157 -16.22 18.16 -5.25
CA ARG A 157 -16.28 18.21 -6.73
C ARG A 157 -16.73 16.87 -7.31
N SER A 158 -16.13 15.77 -6.88
CA SER A 158 -16.48 14.42 -7.35
C SER A 158 -17.92 14.03 -6.98
N SER A 159 -18.42 14.43 -5.81
CA SER A 159 -19.82 14.18 -5.45
C SER A 159 -20.80 15.03 -6.28
N THR A 160 -20.44 16.26 -6.64
CA THR A 160 -21.28 17.12 -7.50
C THR A 160 -21.29 16.63 -8.96
N SER A 161 -20.17 16.09 -9.47
CA SER A 161 -20.06 15.58 -10.83
C SER A 161 -20.85 14.28 -11.05
N THR A 162 -21.03 13.44 -10.03
CA THR A 162 -21.88 12.22 -10.14
C THR A 162 -23.36 12.51 -10.42
N VAL A 163 -23.87 13.68 -10.04
CA VAL A 163 -25.25 14.12 -10.34
C VAL A 163 -25.39 14.58 -11.80
N ALA A 164 -24.29 15.00 -12.44
CA ALA A 164 -24.24 15.42 -13.83
C ALA A 164 -23.73 14.29 -14.73
N SER A 165 -24.64 13.45 -15.23
CA SER A 165 -24.30 12.27 -16.03
C SER A 165 -23.38 12.56 -17.25
N ARG A 166 -22.43 11.63 -17.50
CA ARG A 166 -21.82 11.24 -18.80
C ARG A 166 -20.54 11.93 -19.31
N LYS A 167 -19.47 12.05 -18.52
CA LYS A 167 -18.10 12.15 -19.08
C LYS A 167 -17.10 11.24 -18.36
N LEU A 168 -16.82 10.08 -18.97
CA LEU A 168 -15.81 9.12 -18.50
C LEU A 168 -14.42 9.78 -18.33
N ALA A 169 -14.06 10.73 -19.21
CA ALA A 169 -12.80 11.45 -19.14
C ALA A 169 -12.67 12.36 -17.90
N GLU A 170 -13.78 12.95 -17.44
CA GLU A 170 -13.80 13.85 -16.27
C GLU A 170 -13.64 13.04 -14.97
N SER A 171 -14.27 11.88 -14.91
CA SER A 171 -14.10 10.90 -13.84
C SER A 171 -12.66 10.34 -13.72
N LEU A 172 -11.98 10.12 -14.84
CA LEU A 172 -10.57 9.70 -14.85
C LEU A 172 -9.62 10.82 -14.38
N ALA A 173 -9.91 12.07 -14.73
CA ALA A 173 -9.16 13.24 -14.27
C ALA A 173 -9.33 13.43 -12.75
N ASP A 174 -10.57 13.37 -12.25
CA ASP A 174 -10.87 13.44 -10.81
C ASP A 174 -10.14 12.33 -10.03
N SER A 175 -10.11 11.11 -10.58
CA SER A 175 -9.35 10.00 -9.98
C SER A 175 -7.86 10.31 -9.91
N THR A 176 -7.30 10.97 -10.92
CA THR A 176 -5.89 11.34 -10.98
C THR A 176 -5.53 12.42 -9.96
N HIS A 177 -6.40 13.42 -9.79
CA HIS A 177 -6.21 14.46 -8.78
C HIS A 177 -6.19 13.87 -7.37
N LEU A 178 -7.19 13.04 -7.06
CA LEU A 178 -7.26 12.33 -5.79
C LEU A 178 -6.04 11.45 -5.56
N ARG A 179 -5.52 10.75 -6.59
CA ARG A 179 -4.29 9.95 -6.46
C ARG A 179 -3.10 10.82 -6.03
N VAL A 180 -2.87 11.97 -6.67
CA VAL A 180 -1.78 12.88 -6.31
C VAL A 180 -1.93 13.39 -4.88
N ILE A 181 -3.12 13.84 -4.51
CA ILE A 181 -3.40 14.40 -3.17
C ILE A 181 -3.18 13.33 -2.09
N LEU A 182 -3.78 12.15 -2.26
CA LEU A 182 -3.66 11.05 -1.31
C LEU A 182 -2.24 10.51 -1.22
N SER A 183 -1.47 10.51 -2.32
CA SER A 183 -0.05 10.13 -2.30
C SER A 183 0.78 11.07 -1.43
N VAL A 184 0.59 12.38 -1.52
CA VAL A 184 1.31 13.33 -0.66
C VAL A 184 0.94 13.13 0.81
N LEU A 185 -0.36 13.04 1.13
CA LEU A 185 -0.83 12.78 2.48
C LEU A 185 -0.26 11.46 3.04
N TYR A 186 -0.21 10.41 2.21
CA TYR A 186 0.35 9.11 2.59
C TYR A 186 1.85 9.21 2.87
N LEU A 187 2.64 9.82 1.99
CA LEU A 187 4.08 9.93 2.17
C LEU A 187 4.43 10.70 3.45
N ILE A 188 3.72 11.81 3.73
CA ILE A 188 3.89 12.55 4.98
C ILE A 188 3.57 11.64 6.18
N THR A 189 2.43 10.96 6.15
CA THR A 189 1.99 10.08 7.25
C THR A 189 2.96 8.92 7.49
N GLU A 190 3.44 8.27 6.44
CA GLU A 190 4.33 7.11 6.53
C GLU A 190 5.72 7.48 7.05
N HIS A 191 6.25 8.63 6.66
CA HIS A 191 7.48 9.16 7.24
C HIS A 191 7.30 9.55 8.71
N MET A 192 6.18 10.21 9.07
CA MET A 192 5.86 10.51 10.47
C MET A 192 5.75 9.23 11.32
N ARG A 193 5.14 8.18 10.76
CA ARG A 193 5.02 6.86 11.40
C ARG A 193 6.39 6.26 11.66
N THR A 194 7.22 6.14 10.63
CA THR A 194 8.56 5.54 10.74
C THR A 194 9.42 6.31 11.74
N GLU A 195 9.34 7.64 11.72
CA GLU A 195 10.11 8.51 12.61
C GLU A 195 9.63 8.45 14.05
N SER A 196 8.35 8.12 14.29
CA SER A 196 7.84 7.89 15.64
C SER A 196 8.52 6.74 16.38
N TYR A 197 9.11 5.78 15.66
CA TYR A 197 9.87 4.66 16.21
C TYR A 197 11.37 4.94 16.35
N ASN A 198 11.86 6.08 15.85
CA ASN A 198 13.27 6.47 15.93
C ASN A 198 13.51 7.45 17.09
N GLU A 199 13.80 6.92 18.28
CA GLU A 199 14.02 7.72 19.50
C GLU A 199 15.09 8.81 19.36
N ASN A 200 16.06 8.65 18.45
CA ASN A 200 17.14 9.61 18.21
C ASN A 200 16.82 10.64 17.11
N SER A 201 15.59 10.67 16.60
CA SER A 201 15.20 11.59 15.54
C SER A 201 15.13 13.04 16.02
N GLU A 202 15.71 13.95 15.23
CA GLU A 202 15.55 15.40 15.40
C GLU A 202 14.10 15.88 15.17
N TYR A 203 13.27 15.08 14.49
CA TYR A 203 11.88 15.42 14.14
C TYR A 203 10.83 14.88 15.11
N GLN A 204 11.23 14.34 16.27
CA GLN A 204 10.29 13.84 17.29
C GLN A 204 9.23 14.88 17.67
N HIS A 205 9.62 16.15 17.75
CA HIS A 205 8.68 17.24 18.02
C HIS A 205 7.64 17.43 16.91
N LEU A 206 8.01 17.27 15.63
CA LEU A 206 7.08 17.33 14.50
C LEU A 206 6.14 16.14 14.47
N VAL A 207 6.64 14.93 14.81
CA VAL A 207 5.79 13.74 14.95
C VAL A 207 4.72 13.93 16.02
N GLN A 208 5.08 14.57 17.16
CA GLN A 208 4.12 14.87 18.21
C GLN A 208 3.08 15.90 17.77
N LEU A 209 3.52 16.98 17.10
CA LEU A 209 2.60 17.96 16.51
C LEU A 209 1.66 17.31 15.49
N PHE A 210 2.17 16.40 14.67
CA PHE A 210 1.36 15.68 13.67
C PHE A 210 0.28 14.82 14.33
N LYS A 211 0.61 14.13 15.43
CA LYS A 211 -0.38 13.37 16.20
C LYS A 211 -1.48 14.27 16.77
N GLU A 212 -1.15 15.49 17.20
CA GLU A 212 -2.13 16.47 17.69
C GLU A 212 -2.98 17.02 16.54
N GLU A 213 -2.36 17.30 15.40
CA GLU A 213 -3.03 17.77 14.19
C GLU A 213 -4.03 16.73 13.63
N LEU A 214 -3.69 15.43 13.64
CA LEU A 214 -4.62 14.35 13.29
C LEU A 214 -5.87 14.27 14.19
N GLY A 215 -5.76 14.77 15.43
CA GLY A 215 -6.87 14.88 16.38
C GLY A 215 -7.70 16.15 16.21
N THR A 216 -7.33 17.03 15.27
CA THR A 216 -7.98 18.32 15.03
C THR A 216 -8.88 18.24 13.78
N PRO A 217 -10.14 18.68 13.85
CA PRO A 217 -11.03 18.68 12.69
C PRO A 217 -10.60 19.66 11.59
N TYR A 218 -10.75 19.24 10.34
CA TYR A 218 -10.58 20.08 9.15
C TYR A 218 -11.96 20.50 8.65
N GLY A 219 -12.49 21.59 9.21
CA GLY A 219 -13.88 21.98 9.06
C GLY A 219 -14.77 21.24 10.06
N GLU A 220 -15.67 20.37 9.56
CA GLU A 220 -16.65 19.67 10.41
C GLU A 220 -16.20 18.25 10.83
N GLU A 221 -15.24 17.65 10.12
CA GLU A 221 -14.86 16.25 10.32
C GLU A 221 -13.34 16.08 10.53
N LEU A 222 -12.97 14.99 11.20
CA LEU A 222 -11.57 14.53 11.27
C LEU A 222 -11.17 13.85 9.96
N LEU A 223 -9.92 14.00 9.53
CA LEU A 223 -9.40 13.32 8.33
C LEU A 223 -9.66 11.80 8.32
N PRO A 224 -9.39 11.02 9.39
CA PRO A 224 -9.74 9.59 9.39
C PRO A 224 -11.25 9.31 9.25
N VAL A 225 -12.13 10.21 9.71
CA VAL A 225 -13.57 10.09 9.51
C VAL A 225 -13.93 10.35 8.05
N GLN A 226 -13.33 11.37 7.43
CA GLN A 226 -13.50 11.69 6.00
C GLN A 226 -13.09 10.51 5.10
N LEU A 227 -11.94 9.88 5.38
CA LEU A 227 -11.48 8.70 4.65
C LEU A 227 -12.43 7.50 4.84
N LEU A 228 -12.95 7.29 6.06
CA LEU A 228 -13.93 6.23 6.31
C LEU A 228 -15.27 6.48 5.58
N ASN A 229 -15.69 7.75 5.47
CA ASN A 229 -16.84 8.14 4.67
C ASN A 229 -16.61 7.81 3.18
N MET A 230 -15.43 8.08 2.63
CA MET A 230 -15.07 7.67 1.26
C MET A 230 -15.19 6.14 1.06
N VAL A 231 -14.76 5.34 2.05
CA VAL A 231 -14.92 3.88 2.02
C VAL A 231 -16.40 3.49 1.98
N THR A 232 -17.21 4.09 2.84
CA THR A 232 -18.64 3.82 2.94
C THR A 232 -19.38 4.14 1.63
N HIS A 233 -19.03 5.26 0.98
CA HIS A 233 -19.60 5.63 -0.31
C HIS A 233 -19.33 4.62 -1.43
N ILE A 234 -18.16 3.98 -1.43
CA ILE A 234 -17.84 2.90 -2.37
C ILE A 234 -18.63 1.64 -2.05
N CYS A 235 -18.70 1.23 -0.78
CA CYS A 235 -19.50 0.07 -0.38
C CYS A 235 -20.98 0.23 -0.76
N ALA A 236 -21.50 1.47 -0.73
CA ALA A 236 -22.85 1.81 -1.16
C ALA A 236 -23.02 1.90 -2.70
N GLY A 237 -21.94 1.76 -3.48
CA GLY A 237 -21.97 1.88 -4.94
C GLY A 237 -22.14 3.31 -5.46
N THR A 238 -21.96 4.32 -4.59
CA THR A 238 -22.21 5.74 -4.92
C THR A 238 -20.98 6.49 -5.44
N ALA A 239 -19.77 5.90 -5.36
CA ALA A 239 -18.51 6.56 -5.72
C ALA A 239 -17.52 5.64 -6.48
N SER A 240 -17.82 5.28 -7.72
CA SER A 240 -17.03 4.32 -8.52
C SER A 240 -15.59 4.74 -8.89
N HIS A 241 -15.13 5.92 -8.47
CA HIS A 241 -13.90 6.53 -9.02
C HIS A 241 -12.84 6.92 -7.98
N PHE A 242 -13.10 6.73 -6.68
CA PHE A 242 -12.06 7.00 -5.69
C PHE A 242 -10.93 5.96 -5.80
N PRO A 243 -9.67 6.38 -5.68
CA PRO A 243 -8.53 5.48 -5.66
C PRO A 243 -8.46 4.74 -4.32
N MET A 244 -9.34 3.73 -4.16
CA MET A 244 -9.60 3.08 -2.86
C MET A 244 -8.34 2.50 -2.20
N LYS A 245 -7.40 1.96 -2.99
CA LYS A 245 -6.12 1.49 -2.46
C LYS A 245 -5.42 2.56 -1.62
N LYS A 246 -5.28 3.78 -2.16
CA LYS A 246 -4.62 4.91 -1.47
C LYS A 246 -5.43 5.40 -0.27
N VAL A 247 -6.76 5.40 -0.35
CA VAL A 247 -7.63 5.74 0.79
C VAL A 247 -7.43 4.77 1.95
N LEU A 248 -7.46 3.46 1.67
CA LEU A 248 -7.28 2.43 2.70
C LEU A 248 -5.88 2.44 3.30
N LEU A 249 -4.86 2.58 2.46
CA LEU A 249 -3.47 2.67 2.92
C LEU A 249 -3.26 3.90 3.80
N LEU A 250 -3.73 5.08 3.38
CA LEU A 250 -3.64 6.30 4.19
C LEU A 250 -4.40 6.18 5.51
N LEU A 251 -5.64 5.67 5.47
CA LEU A 251 -6.45 5.47 6.67
C LEU A 251 -5.73 4.54 7.66
N TRP A 252 -5.18 3.42 7.17
CA TRP A 252 -4.41 2.50 7.98
C TRP A 252 -3.21 3.19 8.66
N LYS A 253 -2.38 3.92 7.90
CA LYS A 253 -1.22 4.62 8.47
C LYS A 253 -1.61 5.70 9.48
N ILE A 254 -2.66 6.46 9.22
CA ILE A 254 -3.19 7.45 10.17
C ILE A 254 -3.60 6.78 11.48
N LEU A 255 -4.32 5.66 11.42
CA LEU A 255 -4.75 4.93 12.60
C LEU A 255 -3.54 4.43 13.41
N LEU A 256 -2.50 3.92 12.75
CA LEU A 256 -1.28 3.49 13.44
C LEU A 256 -0.54 4.63 14.10
N VAL A 257 -0.41 5.78 13.43
CA VAL A 257 0.24 6.97 14.02
C VAL A 257 -0.55 7.49 15.23
N TYR A 258 -1.87 7.56 15.12
CA TYR A 258 -2.73 8.20 16.12
C TYR A 258 -3.08 7.27 17.30
N LEU A 259 -3.44 6.01 17.03
CA LEU A 259 -3.90 5.04 18.03
C LEU A 259 -2.79 4.08 18.50
N GLY A 260 -1.74 3.90 17.70
CA GLY A 260 -0.72 2.88 17.89
C GLY A 260 -1.08 1.55 17.21
N GLY A 261 -0.09 0.67 17.13
CA GLY A 261 -0.24 -0.67 16.57
C GLY A 261 -0.80 -1.69 17.55
N ILE A 262 -0.78 -2.94 17.13
CA ILE A 262 -1.35 -4.07 17.87
C ILE A 262 -0.60 -4.31 19.19
N LYS A 263 0.71 -4.04 19.22
CA LYS A 263 1.56 -4.15 20.42
C LYS A 263 1.21 -3.07 21.44
N GLU A 264 1.11 -1.81 21.00
CA GLU A 264 0.70 -0.70 21.88
C GLU A 264 -0.71 -0.91 22.42
N LEU A 265 -1.63 -1.42 21.61
CA LEU A 265 -2.98 -1.78 22.04
C LEU A 265 -2.95 -2.84 23.14
N LYS A 266 -2.16 -3.91 22.96
CA LYS A 266 -1.99 -4.98 23.95
C LYS A 266 -1.44 -4.43 25.27
N ASP A 267 -0.38 -3.64 25.21
CA ASP A 267 0.28 -3.06 26.39
C ASP A 267 -0.64 -2.10 27.14
N ARG A 268 -1.36 -1.23 26.42
CA ARG A 268 -2.35 -0.31 27.01
C ARG A 268 -3.49 -1.08 27.67
N LYS A 269 -4.01 -2.12 27.02
CA LYS A 269 -5.07 -2.96 27.57
C LYS A 269 -4.60 -3.68 28.84
N MET A 270 -3.38 -4.21 28.87
CA MET A 270 -2.80 -4.86 30.05
C MET A 270 -2.66 -3.87 31.22
N LYS A 271 -2.08 -2.69 30.99
CA LYS A 271 -1.93 -1.63 32.01
C LYS A 271 -3.27 -1.18 32.59
N LEU A 272 -4.31 -1.04 31.75
CA LEU A 272 -5.65 -0.68 32.22
C LEU A 272 -6.28 -1.82 33.06
N ARG A 273 -6.08 -3.08 32.68
CA ARG A 273 -6.59 -4.22 33.47
C ARG A 273 -5.95 -4.29 34.84
N GLU A 274 -4.63 -4.11 34.92
CA GLU A 274 -3.91 -4.03 36.19
C GLU A 274 -4.43 -2.89 37.06
N LYS A 275 -4.59 -1.69 36.48
CA LYS A 275 -5.14 -0.52 37.17
C LYS A 275 -6.53 -0.76 37.76
N TYR A 276 -7.38 -1.55 37.10
CA TYR A 276 -8.74 -1.88 37.55
C TYR A 276 -8.85 -3.25 38.25
N GLY A 277 -7.73 -3.91 38.57
CA GLY A 277 -7.74 -5.20 39.27
C GLY A 277 -8.37 -6.36 38.49
N LEU A 278 -8.40 -6.27 37.16
CA LEU A 278 -8.92 -7.32 36.28
C LEU A 278 -7.84 -8.37 35.99
N ALA A 279 -8.24 -9.64 35.85
CA ALA A 279 -7.32 -10.73 35.52
C ALA A 279 -6.52 -10.46 34.24
N PRO A 280 -5.26 -10.89 34.09
CA PRO A 280 -4.52 -10.72 32.85
C PRO A 280 -5.19 -11.44 31.67
N ILE A 281 -4.88 -10.99 30.46
CA ILE A 281 -5.36 -11.66 29.24
C ILE A 281 -4.61 -13.00 29.12
N ALA A 282 -5.36 -14.10 29.02
CA ALA A 282 -4.78 -15.44 29.03
C ALA A 282 -4.09 -15.81 27.71
N GLU A 283 -4.64 -15.37 26.57
CA GLU A 283 -4.16 -15.74 25.24
C GLU A 283 -3.94 -14.49 24.38
N ASP A 284 -2.82 -14.47 23.67
CA ASP A 284 -2.54 -13.51 22.61
C ASP A 284 -2.90 -14.15 21.26
N THR A 285 -3.93 -13.63 20.61
CA THR A 285 -4.43 -14.15 19.34
C THR A 285 -3.34 -14.17 18.26
N LEU A 286 -2.42 -13.21 18.24
CA LEU A 286 -1.33 -13.19 17.25
C LEU A 286 -0.32 -14.32 17.51
N GLU A 287 0.04 -14.54 18.77
CA GLU A 287 0.95 -15.64 19.15
C GLU A 287 0.32 -17.01 18.87
N VAL A 288 -1.00 -17.13 19.08
CA VAL A 288 -1.74 -18.34 18.70
C VAL A 288 -1.69 -18.53 17.19
N VAL A 289 -2.03 -17.50 16.40
CA VAL A 289 -2.06 -17.57 14.93
C VAL A 289 -0.68 -17.88 14.33
N LYS A 290 0.40 -17.33 14.89
CA LYS A 290 1.78 -17.67 14.49
C LYS A 290 2.09 -19.16 14.62
N GLY A 291 1.50 -19.83 15.62
CA GLY A 291 1.64 -21.28 15.81
C GLY A 291 0.66 -22.12 15.00
N MET A 292 -0.29 -21.52 14.29
CA MET A 292 -1.27 -22.26 13.49
C MET A 292 -0.67 -22.65 12.14
N ARG A 293 -0.77 -23.94 11.80
CA ARG A 293 -0.43 -24.40 10.45
C ARG A 293 -1.42 -23.83 9.45
N ALA A 294 -0.91 -23.34 8.32
CA ALA A 294 -1.74 -22.97 7.19
C ALA A 294 -2.68 -24.13 6.84
N SER A 295 -3.99 -23.89 6.95
CA SER A 295 -4.99 -24.87 6.58
C SER A 295 -5.35 -24.65 5.11
N SER A 296 -5.26 -25.71 4.31
CA SER A 296 -5.85 -25.68 2.98
C SER A 296 -7.37 -25.56 3.13
N PRO A 297 -8.05 -24.79 2.26
CA PRO A 297 -9.51 -24.76 2.23
C PRO A 297 -10.04 -26.19 2.16
N PRO A 298 -11.15 -26.52 2.85
CA PRO A 298 -11.75 -27.83 2.74
C PRO A 298 -12.04 -28.13 1.26
N PRO A 299 -11.77 -29.37 0.80
CA PRO A 299 -11.99 -29.74 -0.60
C PRO A 299 -13.42 -29.43 -0.99
N SER A 300 -13.61 -28.83 -2.18
CA SER A 300 -14.95 -28.54 -2.69
C SER A 300 -15.75 -29.84 -2.85
N ALA A 301 -17.08 -29.76 -2.80
CA ALA A 301 -17.93 -30.94 -3.04
C ALA A 301 -17.59 -31.64 -4.38
N VAL A 302 -17.12 -30.89 -5.37
CA VAL A 302 -16.62 -31.41 -6.66
C VAL A 302 -15.33 -32.23 -6.47
N ASP A 303 -14.38 -31.73 -5.67
CA ASP A 303 -13.13 -32.44 -5.36
C ASP A 303 -13.37 -33.73 -4.56
N MET A 304 -14.40 -33.73 -3.70
CA MET A 304 -14.79 -34.92 -2.92
C MET A 304 -15.40 -36.03 -3.80
N ILE A 305 -16.19 -35.66 -4.82
CA ILE A 305 -16.80 -36.60 -5.77
C ILE A 305 -15.73 -37.17 -6.71
N GLU A 306 -14.79 -36.35 -7.19
CA GLU A 306 -13.70 -36.81 -8.07
C GLU A 306 -12.73 -37.75 -7.35
N ASN A 307 -12.51 -37.57 -6.04
CA ASN A 307 -11.67 -38.46 -5.25
C ASN A 307 -12.23 -39.88 -5.06
N GLN A 308 -13.49 -40.16 -5.39
CA GLN A 308 -14.05 -41.53 -5.30
C GLN A 308 -13.77 -42.40 -6.54
N ASN A 309 -13.30 -41.83 -7.66
CA ASN A 309 -13.06 -42.56 -8.91
C ASN A 309 -11.55 -42.70 -9.23
N PRO A 310 -10.94 -43.88 -9.00
CA PRO A 310 -9.48 -44.08 -9.16
C PRO A 310 -8.97 -44.00 -10.61
N SER A 311 -9.85 -44.07 -11.62
CA SER A 311 -9.48 -44.01 -13.05
C SER A 311 -9.18 -42.60 -13.56
N GLN A 312 -9.69 -41.54 -12.92
CA GLN A 312 -9.45 -40.15 -13.31
C GLN A 312 -8.25 -39.51 -12.60
N ARG A 313 -7.78 -40.07 -11.47
CA ARG A 313 -6.64 -39.56 -10.70
C ARG A 313 -5.35 -39.47 -11.54
N LYS A 314 -5.00 -40.54 -12.28
CA LYS A 314 -3.75 -40.61 -13.07
C LYS A 314 -3.69 -39.65 -14.25
N ILE A 315 -4.84 -39.31 -14.84
CA ILE A 315 -4.90 -38.41 -16.00
C ILE A 315 -4.76 -36.95 -15.54
N LYS A 316 -5.34 -36.60 -14.39
CA LYS A 316 -5.32 -35.23 -13.87
C LYS A 316 -4.11 -34.90 -12.98
N ASP A 317 -3.38 -35.86 -12.42
CA ASP A 317 -2.12 -35.55 -11.71
C ASP A 317 -1.07 -34.95 -12.65
N VAL A 318 -1.08 -35.38 -13.92
CA VAL A 318 -0.31 -34.75 -15.00
C VAL A 318 -0.81 -33.33 -15.28
N ASP A 319 -2.12 -33.11 -15.40
CA ASP A 319 -2.70 -31.76 -15.58
C ASP A 319 -2.47 -30.84 -14.38
N ARG A 320 -2.47 -31.36 -13.15
CA ARG A 320 -2.28 -30.59 -11.91
C ARG A 320 -0.81 -30.21 -11.74
N ALA A 321 0.12 -31.08 -12.12
CA ALA A 321 1.53 -30.75 -12.26
C ALA A 321 1.77 -29.70 -13.37
N MET A 322 1.06 -29.83 -14.50
CA MET A 322 1.14 -28.89 -15.62
C MET A 322 0.59 -27.49 -15.24
N ARG A 323 -0.55 -27.42 -14.55
CA ARG A 323 -1.14 -26.18 -14.03
C ARG A 323 -0.27 -25.53 -12.97
N ARG A 324 0.37 -26.29 -12.07
CA ARG A 324 1.33 -25.74 -11.09
C ARG A 324 2.55 -25.13 -11.77
N GLN A 325 3.04 -25.73 -12.86
CA GLN A 325 4.09 -25.11 -13.69
C GLN A 325 3.62 -23.84 -14.42
N THR A 326 2.33 -23.73 -14.76
CA THR A 326 1.79 -22.52 -15.40
C THR A 326 1.53 -21.39 -14.38
N PHE A 327 1.11 -21.71 -13.16
CA PHE A 327 0.89 -20.73 -12.09
C PHE A 327 2.18 -20.10 -11.54
N MET A 328 3.31 -20.81 -11.59
CA MET A 328 4.63 -20.20 -11.30
C MET A 328 5.15 -19.28 -12.42
N LYS A 329 4.44 -19.18 -13.55
CA LYS A 329 4.78 -18.34 -14.70
C LYS A 329 3.69 -17.32 -15.06
N GLN A 330 2.75 -17.02 -14.16
CA GLN A 330 1.85 -15.89 -14.37
C GLN A 330 2.53 -14.59 -13.92
N THR A 331 3.46 -14.11 -14.77
CA THR A 331 3.65 -12.67 -14.93
C THR A 331 2.42 -12.11 -15.63
N SER A 332 1.88 -11.04 -15.06
CA SER A 332 0.85 -10.10 -15.54
C SER A 332 0.05 -10.47 -16.80
N LEU A 333 -1.26 -10.65 -16.62
CA LEU A 333 -2.29 -10.58 -17.67
C LEU A 333 -2.46 -9.14 -18.19
N ASP A 334 -1.46 -8.59 -18.89
CA ASP A 334 -1.56 -7.27 -19.54
C ASP A 334 -0.81 -7.14 -20.90
N GLU A 335 -0.25 -8.22 -21.45
CA GLU A 335 0.52 -8.15 -22.72
C GLU A 335 -0.32 -8.23 -24.02
N SER A 336 -1.65 -8.20 -23.98
CA SER A 336 -2.46 -8.43 -25.20
C SER A 336 -2.80 -7.20 -26.04
N ASP A 337 -2.45 -5.98 -25.62
CA ASP A 337 -2.86 -4.76 -26.34
C ASP A 337 -1.73 -4.01 -27.10
N GLU A 338 -0.47 -4.48 -27.05
CA GLU A 338 0.65 -3.77 -27.71
C GLU A 338 0.93 -4.15 -29.18
N GLN A 339 0.16 -5.06 -29.78
CA GLN A 339 0.48 -5.59 -31.13
C GLN A 339 -0.24 -4.93 -32.30
N ILE A 340 -0.87 -3.78 -32.13
CA ILE A 340 -1.46 -3.05 -33.25
C ILE A 340 -0.89 -1.63 -33.28
N TYR A 341 0.00 -1.40 -34.26
CA TYR A 341 0.77 -0.19 -34.58
C TYR A 341 2.21 -0.11 -34.05
N VAL A 342 3.07 -0.98 -34.58
CA VAL A 342 4.42 -0.56 -34.96
C VAL A 342 4.76 -1.16 -36.31
N ASP A 343 4.79 -0.31 -37.35
CA ASP A 343 5.76 -0.51 -38.40
C ASP A 343 6.13 0.81 -39.08
N LYS A 344 7.45 1.04 -39.17
CA LYS A 344 8.24 2.07 -39.90
C LYS A 344 8.29 3.45 -39.22
N GLU A 345 9.42 3.99 -38.77
CA GLU A 345 10.82 3.86 -39.19
C GLU A 345 11.79 3.98 -38.01
N GLU A 346 12.85 3.18 -38.03
CA GLU A 346 14.07 3.39 -37.23
C GLU A 346 14.79 4.70 -37.64
N THR A 347 15.39 5.41 -36.69
CA THR A 347 16.85 5.65 -36.73
C THR A 347 17.42 6.26 -35.45
N LYS A 348 18.34 5.50 -34.84
CA LYS A 348 19.60 5.91 -34.18
C LYS A 348 19.54 6.96 -33.06
N LEU A 349 19.64 6.48 -31.82
CA LEU A 349 20.70 6.87 -30.88
C LEU A 349 20.81 5.77 -29.80
N LYS A 350 22.00 5.19 -29.60
CA LYS A 350 22.25 4.23 -28.52
C LYS A 350 22.39 4.99 -27.18
N PRO A 351 21.72 4.56 -26.09
CA PRO A 351 22.17 4.86 -24.75
C PRO A 351 22.81 3.62 -24.10
N LYS A 352 23.70 3.92 -23.15
CA LYS A 352 24.54 3.00 -22.40
C LYS A 352 23.70 2.08 -21.50
N LEU A 353 24.12 0.82 -21.44
CA LEU A 353 23.71 -0.19 -20.46
C LEU A 353 23.88 0.33 -19.02
N SER A 354 22.77 0.44 -18.27
CA SER A 354 22.66 0.02 -16.85
C SER A 354 21.33 0.44 -16.21
N ILE A 355 20.17 -0.10 -16.63
CA ILE A 355 18.88 0.18 -15.95
C ILE A 355 17.99 -1.08 -15.74
N LEU A 356 18.43 -2.26 -16.17
CA LEU A 356 17.54 -3.45 -16.19
C LEU A 356 17.44 -4.26 -14.89
N HIS A 357 18.02 -3.82 -13.76
CA HIS A 357 17.99 -4.62 -12.52
C HIS A 357 17.20 -4.03 -11.35
N VAL A 358 16.66 -2.81 -11.45
CA VAL A 358 15.90 -2.20 -10.33
C VAL A 358 14.38 -2.24 -10.54
N LEU A 359 13.91 -2.36 -11.79
CA LEU A 359 12.47 -2.35 -12.10
C LEU A 359 11.80 -3.74 -12.14
N GLN A 360 12.47 -4.79 -11.65
CA GLN A 360 11.88 -6.13 -11.43
C GLN A 360 11.57 -6.40 -9.95
N ALA A 361 11.77 -5.43 -9.05
CA ALA A 361 11.53 -5.58 -7.61
C ALA A 361 10.76 -4.40 -6.98
N ILE A 362 10.02 -3.65 -7.80
CA ILE A 362 8.85 -2.83 -7.40
C ILE A 362 7.68 -3.45 -8.13
#